data_AF-A0A1I4PVD2-F1
#
_entry.id   AF-A0A1I4PVD2-F1
#
_cell.length_a   1.000
_cell.length_b   1.000
_cell.length_c   1.000
_cell.angle_alpha   90.00
_cell.angle_beta   90.00
_cell.angle_gamma   90.00
#
_symmetry.space_group_name_H-M   'P 1'
#
loop_
_entity.id
_entity.type
_entity.pdbx_description
1 polymer ?
#
loop_
_entity_poly.entity_id
_entity_poly.type
_entity_poly.pdbx_seq_one_letter_code
_entity_poly.pdbx_strand_id
1 'polypeptide(L)'
;MARYARCSAALLMLVAVGGQALADTWQQCFLDLRIAQVLKQPYPQLQAEVLKVSQKQATAECPAVGELITFVPETADYQSPLVRRHWPKKGQPMKIRYQYLDGICKGDGNNYACRIKHYPVSNHR
;
A
#
# COMPACT_ATOMS: atom_id res chain seq x y z
N MET A 1 48.97 50.01 -24.15
CA MET A 1 48.30 49.10 -25.11
C MET A 1 48.33 47.71 -24.51
N ALA A 2 47.30 47.31 -23.75
CA ALA A 2 46.26 46.35 -24.13
C ALA A 2 46.85 45.03 -24.70
N ARG A 3 46.64 43.84 -24.14
CA ARG A 3 45.33 43.18 -24.04
C ARG A 3 45.37 42.07 -22.98
N TYR A 4 44.41 42.08 -22.05
CA TYR A 4 44.09 40.93 -21.19
C TYR A 4 43.29 39.93 -22.02
N ALA A 5 43.82 38.73 -22.25
CA ALA A 5 43.09 37.63 -22.86
C ALA A 5 42.23 36.96 -21.78
N ARG A 6 40.94 37.29 -21.80
CA ARG A 6 39.90 36.68 -20.98
C ARG A 6 39.67 35.24 -21.46
N CYS A 7 40.11 34.25 -20.68
CA CYS A 7 39.63 32.88 -20.83
C CYS A 7 38.33 32.74 -20.03
N SER A 8 37.23 32.79 -20.76
CA SER A 8 35.86 32.63 -20.25
C SER A 8 35.69 31.26 -19.59
N ALA A 9 35.48 31.25 -18.27
CA ALA A 9 34.98 30.08 -17.56
C ALA A 9 33.47 29.97 -17.79
N ALA A 10 33.04 29.06 -18.67
CA ALA A 10 31.64 28.68 -18.80
C ALA A 10 31.42 27.36 -18.05
N LEU A 11 31.12 27.45 -16.76
CA LEU A 11 30.69 26.31 -15.95
C LEU A 11 29.22 26.02 -16.30
N LEU A 12 28.98 25.06 -17.20
CA LEU A 12 27.65 24.54 -17.51
C LEU A 12 27.13 23.77 -16.29
N MET A 13 26.34 24.43 -15.43
CA MET A 13 25.52 23.74 -14.44
C MET A 13 24.38 23.01 -15.17
N LEU A 14 24.55 21.71 -15.42
CA LEU A 14 23.43 20.82 -15.71
C LEU A 14 22.58 20.71 -14.43
N VAL A 15 21.52 21.51 -14.34
CA VAL A 15 20.45 21.27 -13.39
C VAL A 15 19.65 20.09 -13.92
N ALA A 16 20.04 18.88 -13.52
CA ALA A 16 19.21 17.70 -13.68
C ALA A 16 17.96 17.91 -12.81
N VAL A 17 16.88 18.43 -13.42
CA VAL A 17 15.53 18.31 -12.85
C VAL A 17 15.15 16.84 -12.99
N GLY A 18 15.69 16.02 -12.10
CA GLY A 18 15.15 14.70 -11.85
C GLY A 18 13.76 14.92 -11.30
N GLY A 19 12.74 14.77 -12.14
CA GLY A 19 11.40 14.49 -11.65
C GLY A 19 11.56 13.33 -10.68
N GLN A 20 11.21 13.55 -9.41
CA GLN A 20 11.27 12.49 -8.41
C GLN A 20 10.54 11.32 -9.03
N ALA A 21 11.28 10.26 -9.38
CA ALA A 21 10.66 9.01 -9.73
C ALA A 21 9.81 8.68 -8.51
N LEU A 22 8.49 8.79 -8.64
CA LEU A 22 7.56 8.27 -7.65
C LEU A 22 7.73 6.76 -7.75
N ALA A 23 8.82 6.25 -7.16
CA ALA A 23 8.89 4.91 -6.65
C ALA A 23 7.79 4.89 -5.59
N ASP A 24 6.61 4.52 -6.07
CA ASP A 24 5.37 4.56 -5.34
C ASP A 24 5.61 3.83 -4.01
N THR A 25 5.53 4.58 -2.93
CA THR A 25 6.03 4.14 -1.63
C THR A 25 4.90 3.47 -0.89
N TRP A 26 5.04 2.18 -0.61
CA TRP A 26 4.05 1.42 0.16
C TRP A 26 3.70 2.12 1.47
N GLN A 27 2.44 2.51 1.59
CA GLN A 27 1.86 2.94 2.85
C GLN A 27 1.36 1.70 3.60
N GLN A 28 1.62 1.62 4.91
CA GLN A 28 1.36 0.40 5.67
C GLN A 28 0.74 0.68 7.05
N CYS A 29 -0.22 -0.17 7.41
CA CYS A 29 -0.87 -0.22 8.71
C CYS A 29 -0.94 -1.66 9.19
N PHE A 30 -0.66 -1.89 10.46
CA PHE A 30 -0.90 -3.17 11.12
C PHE A 30 -2.26 -3.12 11.79
N LEU A 31 -3.11 -4.09 11.48
CA LEU A 31 -4.47 -4.16 11.95
C LEU A 31 -4.68 -5.43 12.78
N ASP A 32 -5.23 -5.25 13.98
CA ASP A 32 -5.82 -6.35 14.73
C ASP A 32 -7.31 -6.36 14.43
N LEU A 33 -7.83 -7.50 13.96
CA LEU A 33 -9.19 -7.64 13.46
C LEU A 33 -9.96 -8.73 14.21
N ARG A 34 -11.29 -8.62 14.19
CA ARG A 34 -12.22 -9.70 14.54
C ARG A 34 -13.05 -10.07 13.31
N ILE A 35 -13.03 -11.34 12.91
CA ILE A 35 -13.82 -11.79 11.76
C ILE A 35 -15.31 -11.68 12.06
N ALA A 36 -16.02 -10.84 11.31
CA ALA A 36 -17.46 -10.69 11.41
C ALA A 36 -18.19 -11.82 10.66
N GLN A 37 -17.71 -12.18 9.47
CA GLN A 37 -18.25 -13.29 8.67
C GLN A 37 -17.34 -13.67 7.49
N VAL A 38 -17.60 -14.85 6.92
CA VAL A 38 -17.02 -15.29 5.65
C VAL A 38 -18.08 -15.13 4.56
N LEU A 39 -17.87 -14.15 3.67
CA LEU A 39 -18.73 -13.91 2.52
C LEU A 39 -18.46 -14.97 1.45
N LYS A 40 -19.52 -15.45 0.78
CA LYS A 40 -19.43 -16.50 -0.25
C LYS A 40 -19.65 -15.97 -1.68
N GLN A 41 -20.30 -14.82 -1.83
CA GLN A 41 -20.66 -14.21 -3.10
C GLN A 41 -20.22 -12.75 -3.13
N PRO A 42 -19.89 -12.18 -4.31
CA PRO A 42 -19.76 -12.86 -5.61
C PRO A 42 -18.54 -13.80 -5.67
N TYR A 43 -17.59 -13.65 -4.77
CA TYR A 43 -16.47 -14.56 -4.55
C TYR A 43 -16.13 -14.62 -3.04
N PRO A 44 -15.41 -15.66 -2.57
CA PRO A 44 -15.09 -15.78 -1.16
C PRO A 44 -14.25 -14.60 -0.66
N GLN A 45 -14.68 -13.98 0.44
CA GLN A 45 -13.97 -12.90 1.13
C GLN A 45 -14.20 -13.00 2.65
N LEU A 46 -13.31 -12.40 3.44
CA LEU A 46 -13.54 -12.14 4.85
C LEU A 46 -14.13 -10.74 5.02
N GLN A 47 -15.13 -10.62 5.87
CA GLN A 47 -15.52 -9.34 6.45
C GLN A 47 -15.06 -9.34 7.90
N ALA A 48 -14.38 -8.28 8.33
CA ALA A 48 -13.83 -8.16 9.68
C ALA A 48 -13.96 -6.75 10.22
N GLU A 49 -14.13 -6.66 11.53
CA GLU A 49 -14.12 -5.41 12.28
C GLU A 49 -12.70 -5.08 12.73
N VAL A 50 -12.30 -3.83 12.54
CA VAL A 50 -10.99 -3.32 12.97
C VAL A 50 -11.02 -3.04 14.47
N LEU A 51 -10.22 -3.78 15.24
CA LEU A 51 -10.11 -3.61 16.69
C LEU A 51 -8.98 -2.66 17.09
N LYS A 52 -7.84 -2.73 16.40
CA LYS A 52 -6.69 -1.84 16.62
C LYS A 52 -5.98 -1.52 15.32
N VAL A 53 -5.36 -0.35 15.29
CA VAL A 53 -4.59 0.16 14.17
C VAL A 53 -3.24 0.63 14.68
N SER A 54 -2.18 0.23 14.01
CA SER A 54 -0.82 0.75 14.21
C SER A 54 -0.26 1.19 12.87
N GLN A 55 -0.05 2.49 12.70
CA GLN A 55 0.53 3.08 11.50
C GLN A 55 2.04 2.83 11.46
N LYS A 56 2.55 2.37 10.31
CA LYS A 56 4.00 2.34 10.09
C LYS A 56 4.53 3.71 9.67
N GLN A 57 3.76 4.46 8.90
CA GLN A 57 4.06 5.84 8.47
C GLN A 57 2.93 6.77 8.90
N ALA A 58 3.26 7.99 9.34
CA ALA A 58 2.26 8.99 9.78
C ALA A 58 1.30 9.43 8.67
N THR A 59 1.71 9.28 7.41
CA THR A 59 0.91 9.63 6.22
C THR A 59 0.00 8.49 5.74
N ALA A 60 0.08 7.30 6.36
CA ALA A 60 -0.70 6.16 5.91
C ALA A 60 -2.19 6.30 6.28
N GLU A 61 -3.06 6.25 5.28
CA GLU A 61 -4.51 6.21 5.42
C GLU A 61 -4.94 4.79 5.82
N CYS A 62 -5.15 4.57 7.12
CA CYS A 62 -5.57 3.28 7.66
C CYS A 62 -7.08 3.20 7.84
N PRO A 63 -7.68 1.99 7.74
CA PRO A 63 -9.04 1.76 8.20
C PRO A 63 -9.21 2.18 9.66
N ALA A 64 -10.36 2.77 10.00
CA ALA A 64 -10.63 3.26 11.34
C ALA A 64 -10.96 2.11 12.31
N VAL A 65 -10.71 2.31 13.60
CA VAL A 65 -11.19 1.37 14.64
C VAL A 65 -12.73 1.34 14.63
N GLY A 66 -13.30 0.13 14.65
CA GLY A 66 -14.75 -0.13 14.52
C GLY A 66 -15.23 -0.25 13.06
N GLU A 67 -14.40 0.06 12.08
CA GLU A 67 -14.76 -0.08 10.66
C GLU A 67 -14.87 -1.56 10.26
N LEU A 68 -15.86 -1.89 9.42
CA LEU A 68 -15.98 -3.18 8.77
C LEU A 68 -15.28 -3.15 7.41
N ILE A 69 -14.20 -3.92 7.27
CA ILE A 69 -13.48 -4.10 6.01
C ILE A 69 -13.76 -5.46 5.40
N THR A 70 -13.76 -5.52 4.07
CA THR A 70 -13.92 -6.76 3.30
C THR A 70 -12.68 -7.00 2.46
N PHE A 71 -12.08 -8.19 2.57
CA PHE A 71 -10.82 -8.49 1.91
C PHE A 71 -10.63 -10.00 1.67
N VAL A 72 -9.69 -10.32 0.77
CA VAL A 72 -9.15 -11.67 0.63
C VAL A 72 -7.82 -11.68 1.36
N PRO A 73 -7.64 -12.49 2.42
CA PRO A 73 -6.37 -12.55 3.12
C PRO A 73 -5.29 -13.12 2.20
N GLU A 74 -4.07 -12.62 2.33
CA GLU A 74 -2.92 -13.06 1.54
C GLU A 74 -1.84 -13.73 2.42
N THR A 75 -0.90 -14.42 1.78
CA THR A 75 0.32 -14.91 2.42
C THR A 75 1.16 -13.72 2.93
N ALA A 76 2.03 -13.96 3.91
CA ALA A 76 2.79 -12.89 4.57
C ALA A 76 3.69 -12.08 3.63
N ASP A 77 4.13 -12.72 2.54
CA ASP A 77 4.93 -12.16 1.45
C ASP A 77 4.08 -11.46 0.36
N TYR A 78 2.76 -11.35 0.57
CA TYR A 78 1.77 -10.72 -0.33
C TYR A 78 1.79 -11.24 -1.78
N GLN A 79 2.42 -12.38 -2.05
CA GLN A 79 2.53 -12.93 -3.40
C GLN A 79 1.31 -13.76 -3.81
N SER A 80 0.51 -14.22 -2.85
CA SER A 80 -0.63 -15.09 -3.15
C SER A 80 -1.78 -14.95 -2.14
N PRO A 81 -3.03 -15.22 -2.54
CA PRO A 81 -4.14 -15.38 -1.60
C PRO A 81 -3.87 -16.52 -0.62
N LEU A 82 -4.22 -16.32 0.65
CA LEU A 82 -4.17 -17.36 1.66
C LEU A 82 -5.18 -18.46 1.29
N VAL A 83 -4.75 -19.71 1.38
CA VAL A 83 -5.61 -20.87 1.08
C VAL A 83 -6.85 -20.86 1.97
N ARG A 84 -8.03 -20.97 1.35
CA ARG A 84 -9.35 -20.83 2.00
C ARG A 84 -9.55 -21.68 3.27
N ARG A 85 -8.98 -22.89 3.30
CA ARG A 85 -9.09 -23.79 4.47
C ARG A 85 -8.39 -23.24 5.73
N HIS A 86 -7.45 -22.32 5.58
CA HIS A 86 -6.74 -21.67 6.67
C HIS A 86 -7.38 -20.34 7.09
N TRP A 87 -8.51 -19.97 6.47
CA TRP A 87 -9.17 -18.72 6.84
C TRP A 87 -9.75 -18.81 8.24
N PRO A 88 -9.61 -17.75 9.05
CA PRO A 88 -10.25 -17.69 10.35
C PRO A 88 -11.78 -17.70 10.21
N LYS A 89 -12.43 -18.35 11.17
CA LYS A 89 -13.90 -18.41 11.28
C LYS A 89 -14.44 -17.13 11.91
N LYS A 90 -15.76 -16.93 11.78
CA LYS A 90 -16.49 -15.86 12.48
C LYS A 90 -16.14 -15.84 13.97
N GLY A 91 -15.90 -14.65 14.51
CA GLY A 91 -15.52 -14.38 15.89
C GLY A 91 -14.03 -14.54 16.18
N GLN A 92 -13.25 -15.21 15.31
CA GLN A 92 -11.83 -15.40 15.54
C GLN A 92 -11.03 -14.11 15.28
N PRO A 93 -9.94 -13.89 16.01
CA PRO A 93 -9.04 -12.78 15.75
C PRO A 93 -8.18 -13.04 14.51
N MET A 94 -7.77 -11.98 13.84
CA MET A 94 -6.80 -12.04 12.75
C MET A 94 -5.92 -10.79 12.77
N LYS A 95 -4.63 -10.97 12.55
CA LYS A 95 -3.70 -9.85 12.36
C LYS A 95 -3.31 -9.76 10.89
N ILE A 96 -3.38 -8.57 10.33
CA ILE A 96 -2.94 -8.32 8.95
C ILE A 96 -2.09 -7.06 8.88
N ARG A 97 -1.29 -6.98 7.82
CA ARG A 97 -0.66 -5.74 7.40
C ARG A 97 -1.45 -5.23 6.22
N TYR A 98 -2.31 -4.25 6.45
CA TYR A 98 -2.92 -3.50 5.38
C TYR A 98 -1.85 -2.64 4.72
N GLN A 99 -1.64 -2.83 3.42
CA GLN A 99 -0.68 -2.02 2.67
C GLN A 99 -1.29 -1.61 1.35
N TYR A 100 -0.96 -0.40 0.92
CA TYR A 100 -1.44 0.10 -0.35
C TYR A 100 -0.41 0.96 -1.07
N LEU A 101 -0.67 1.10 -2.35
CA LEU A 101 0.16 1.80 -3.32
C LEU A 101 -0.75 2.68 -4.18
N ASP A 102 -0.42 3.97 -4.32
CA ASP A 102 -1.26 4.96 -5.00
C ASP A 102 -0.59 5.43 -6.28
N GLY A 103 -1.17 5.08 -7.41
CA GLY A 103 -0.56 5.33 -8.70
C GLY A 103 -1.56 5.59 -9.81
N ILE A 104 -1.05 5.52 -11.04
CA ILE A 104 -1.84 5.64 -12.26
C ILE A 104 -1.97 4.24 -12.88
N CYS A 105 -3.17 3.69 -12.84
CA CYS A 105 -3.51 2.43 -13.50
C CYS A 105 -3.92 2.65 -14.95
N LYS A 106 -3.70 1.62 -15.77
CA LYS A 106 -4.15 1.57 -17.17
C LYS A 106 -5.47 0.80 -17.25
N GLY A 107 -6.41 1.27 -18.06
CA GLY A 107 -7.65 0.56 -18.37
C GLY A 107 -8.29 1.10 -19.65
N ASP A 108 -8.70 0.22 -20.56
CA ASP A 108 -9.41 0.55 -21.81
C ASP A 108 -8.83 1.75 -22.60
N GLY A 109 -7.50 1.81 -22.69
CA GLY A 109 -6.78 2.87 -23.40
C GLY A 109 -6.62 4.19 -22.63
N ASN A 110 -7.14 4.28 -21.40
CA ASN A 110 -7.04 5.46 -20.54
C ASN A 110 -6.22 5.21 -19.27
N ASN A 111 -5.67 6.29 -18.74
CA ASN A 111 -4.98 6.33 -17.46
C ASN A 111 -5.92 6.89 -16.39
N TYR A 112 -5.95 6.27 -15.21
CA TYR A 112 -6.75 6.75 -14.08
C TYR A 112 -6.00 6.57 -12.75
N ALA A 113 -6.27 7.45 -11.79
CA ALA A 113 -5.74 7.31 -10.44
C ALA A 113 -6.34 6.07 -9.77
N CYS A 114 -5.50 5.24 -9.17
CA CYS A 114 -5.91 4.00 -8.53
C CYS A 114 -5.13 3.72 -7.25
N ARG A 115 -5.74 2.94 -6.35
CA ARG A 115 -5.10 2.42 -5.15
C ARG A 115 -5.06 0.90 -5.21
N ILE A 116 -3.85 0.34 -5.23
CA ILE A 116 -3.63 -1.12 -5.18
C ILE A 116 -3.52 -1.50 -3.70
N LYS A 117 -4.41 -2.37 -3.21
CA LYS A 117 -4.50 -2.76 -1.80
C LYS A 117 -4.11 -4.21 -1.62
N HIS A 118 -3.38 -4.50 -0.55
CA HIS A 118 -3.01 -5.84 -0.12
C HIS A 118 -3.31 -6.05 1.36
N TYR A 119 -3.61 -7.31 1.71
CA TYR A 119 -4.01 -7.76 3.05
C TYR A 119 -3.23 -9.02 3.50
N PRO A 120 -1.89 -9.00 3.48
CA PRO A 120 -1.07 -10.10 3.98
C PRO A 120 -1.31 -10.36 5.46
N VAL A 121 -1.35 -11.64 5.83
CA VAL A 121 -1.29 -12.06 7.24
C VAL A 121 -0.04 -11.47 7.90
N SER A 122 -0.20 -10.98 9.13
CA SER A 122 0.88 -10.33 9.88
C SER A 122 1.26 -11.12 11.11
N ASN A 123 2.56 -11.30 11.30
CA ASN A 123 3.15 -11.85 12.52
C ASN A 123 3.76 -10.76 13.43
N HIS A 124 3.47 -9.48 13.17
CA HIS A 124 3.97 -8.42 14.04
C HIS A 124 3.39 -8.58 15.47
N ARG A 125 4.29 -8.64 16.44
CA ARG A 125 3.97 -8.62 17.87
C ARG A 125 3.67 -7.20 18.31
#